data_AF-A0AB39D6Y3-F1
#
_entry.id   AF-A0AB39D6Y3-F1
#
_cell.length_a   1.000
_cell.length_b   1.000
_cell.length_c   1.000
_cell.angle_alpha   90.00
_cell.angle_beta   90.00
_cell.angle_gamma   90.00
#
_symmetry.space_group_name_H-M   'P 1'
#
loop_
_entity.id
_entity.type
_entity.pdbx_description
1 polymer ?
#
loop_
_entity_poly.entity_id
_entity_poly.type
_entity_poly.pdbx_seq_one_letter_code
_entity_poly.pdbx_strand_id
1 'polypeptide(L)'
;MGILYHYCSVEAFFSILSNKSIWLSNVNSMNDHQENKWLDQFILDELRNKMGAIGEASANLSWESYIKNKPNPFIFCLSSDPDVLSQWR
;
A
#
# COMPACT_ATOMS: atom_id res chain seq x y z
N MET A 1 21.44 -13.78 3.50
CA MET A 1 20.54 -12.88 2.76
C MET A 1 20.10 -13.62 1.52
N GLY A 2 18.79 -13.77 1.28
CA GLY A 2 18.27 -14.46 0.09
C GLY A 2 18.22 -13.55 -1.14
N ILE A 3 17.97 -14.14 -2.31
CA ILE A 3 17.68 -13.39 -3.54
C ILE A 3 16.28 -12.77 -3.41
N LEU A 4 16.12 -11.51 -3.83
CA LEU A 4 14.84 -10.81 -3.88
C LEU A 4 14.48 -10.49 -5.33
N TYR A 5 13.19 -10.58 -5.64
CA TYR A 5 12.65 -10.43 -6.99
C TYR A 5 11.76 -9.19 -7.07
N HIS A 6 12.01 -8.35 -8.07
CA HIS A 6 11.12 -7.25 -8.44
C HIS A 6 10.35 -7.64 -9.71
N TYR A 7 9.04 -7.78 -9.60
CA TYR A 7 8.16 -8.08 -10.72
C TYR A 7 7.86 -6.79 -11.48
N CYS A 8 8.28 -6.73 -12.75
CA CYS A 8 8.07 -5.58 -13.61
C CYS A 8 8.01 -6.00 -15.09
N SER A 9 7.50 -5.10 -15.94
CA SER A 9 7.51 -5.32 -17.40
C SER A 9 8.93 -5.24 -17.97
N VAL A 10 9.10 -5.72 -19.20
CA VAL A 10 10.40 -5.66 -19.91
C VAL A 10 10.86 -4.22 -20.10
N GLU A 11 9.94 -3.30 -20.35
CA GLU A 11 10.19 -1.88 -20.54
C GLU A 11 10.66 -1.22 -19.25
N ALA A 12 10.00 -1.54 -18.12
CA ALA A 12 10.39 -1.06 -16.81
C ALA A 12 11.78 -1.57 -16.42
N PHE A 13 12.06 -2.86 -16.65
CA PHE A 13 13.37 -3.46 -16.43
C PHE A 13 14.46 -2.76 -17.26
N PHE A 14 14.24 -2.56 -18.56
CA PHE A 14 15.19 -1.89 -19.43
C PHE A 14 15.44 -0.44 -18.99
N SER A 15 14.39 0.26 -18.55
CA SER A 15 14.50 1.63 -18.00
C SER A 15 15.33 1.67 -16.72
N ILE A 16 15.13 0.73 -15.79
CA ILE A 16 15.93 0.63 -14.54
C ILE A 16 17.41 0.47 -14.87
N LEU A 17 17.75 -0.46 -15.77
CA LEU A 17 19.13 -0.73 -16.15
C LEU A 17 19.79 0.45 -16.88
N SER A 18 19.08 1.05 -17.83
CA SER A 18 19.60 2.15 -18.64
C SER A 18 19.87 3.40 -17.81
N ASN A 19 19.00 3.69 -16.84
CA ASN A 19 19.11 4.87 -15.98
C ASN A 19 19.87 4.61 -14.67
N LYS A 20 20.25 3.36 -14.39
CA LYS A 20 20.87 2.92 -13.12
C LYS A 20 20.10 3.42 -11.89
N SER A 21 18.77 3.41 -11.99
CA SER A 21 17.86 4.03 -11.03
C SER A 21 16.68 3.12 -10.75
N ILE A 22 16.19 3.11 -9.50
CA ILE A 22 15.00 2.37 -9.10
C ILE A 22 13.80 3.30 -9.14
N TRP A 23 12.73 2.86 -9.78
CA TRP A 23 11.47 3.58 -9.81
C TRP A 23 10.63 3.22 -8.59
N LEU A 24 10.15 4.26 -7.89
CA LEU A 24 9.16 4.09 -6.86
C LEU A 24 7.77 4.26 -7.48
N SER A 25 6.83 3.41 -7.11
CA SER A 25 5.44 3.48 -7.56
C SER A 25 4.54 3.86 -6.40
N ASN A 26 3.41 4.49 -6.71
CA ASN A 26 2.42 4.79 -5.69
C ASN A 26 1.96 3.49 -4.99
N VAL A 27 1.85 3.51 -3.66
CA VAL A 27 1.42 2.34 -2.88
C VAL A 27 0.06 1.77 -3.33
N ASN A 28 -0.80 2.58 -3.95
CA ASN A 28 -2.10 2.14 -4.47
C ASN A 28 -1.99 1.36 -5.81
N SER A 29 -0.81 1.31 -6.41
CA SER A 29 -0.53 0.56 -7.64
C SER A 29 0.08 -0.81 -7.38
N MET A 30 0.14 -1.25 -6.12
CA MET A 30 0.61 -2.59 -5.75
C MET A 30 -0.31 -3.68 -6.31
N ASN A 31 0.27 -4.86 -6.56
CA ASN A 31 -0.48 -6.05 -6.96
C ASN A 31 -1.48 -6.49 -5.88
N ASP A 32 -1.16 -6.25 -4.60
CA ASP A 32 -2.12 -6.37 -3.50
C ASP A 32 -2.81 -5.03 -3.25
N HIS A 33 -3.98 -4.85 -3.87
CA HIS A 33 -4.82 -3.68 -3.62
C HIS A 33 -5.41 -3.70 -2.20
N GLN A 34 -5.59 -4.86 -1.57
CA GLN A 34 -6.31 -4.95 -0.30
C GLN A 34 -5.50 -4.45 0.88
N GLU A 35 -4.16 -4.50 0.81
CA GLU A 35 -3.28 -4.12 1.92
C GLU A 35 -3.63 -2.74 2.51
N ASN A 36 -3.81 -1.73 1.65
CA ASN A 36 -4.17 -0.38 2.08
C ASN A 36 -5.64 -0.21 2.48
N LYS A 37 -6.54 -1.04 1.95
CA LYS A 37 -7.99 -0.98 2.22
C LYS A 37 -8.35 -1.67 3.53
N TRP A 38 -7.62 -2.72 3.89
CA TRP A 38 -7.86 -3.48 5.10
C TRP A 38 -7.64 -2.64 6.36
N LEU A 39 -6.56 -1.83 6.38
CA LEU A 39 -6.29 -0.90 7.48
C LEU A 39 -7.37 0.18 7.61
N ASP A 40 -7.84 0.74 6.49
CA ASP A 40 -8.93 1.73 6.47
C ASP A 40 -10.19 1.16 7.13
N GLN A 41 -10.54 -0.08 6.76
CA GLN A 41 -11.70 -0.77 7.30
C GLN A 41 -11.55 -1.06 8.80
N PHE A 42 -10.38 -1.53 9.22
CA PHE A 42 -10.09 -1.80 10.63
C PHE A 42 -10.25 -0.54 11.50
N ILE A 43 -9.71 0.60 11.06
CA ILE A 43 -9.81 1.86 11.78
C ILE A 43 -11.26 2.34 11.83
N LEU A 44 -11.98 2.25 10.72
CA LEU A 44 -13.40 2.63 10.66
C LEU A 44 -14.25 1.81 11.64
N ASP A 45 -14.03 0.50 11.70
CA ASP A 45 -14.77 -0.39 12.59
C ASP A 45 -14.43 -0.13 14.07
N GLU A 46 -13.17 0.17 14.39
CA GLU A 46 -12.78 0.52 15.76
C GLU A 46 -13.39 1.87 16.21
N LEU A 47 -13.48 2.85 15.31
CA LEU A 47 -14.15 4.12 15.59
C LEU A 47 -15.65 3.92 15.81
N ARG A 48 -16.29 3.02 15.05
CA ARG A 48 -17.70 2.64 15.25
C ARG A 48 -17.92 1.97 16.61
N ASN A 49 -17.04 1.05 16.99
CA ASN A 49 -17.10 0.37 18.30
C ASN A 49 -16.96 1.35 19.46
N LYS A 50 -16.14 2.40 19.30
CA LYS A 50 -15.93 3.43 20.34
C LYS A 50 -16.96 4.56 20.31
N MET A 51 -17.86 4.59 19.34
CA MET A 51 -18.79 5.71 19.13
C MET A 51 -19.64 6.02 20.36
N GLY A 52 -20.06 5.00 21.11
CA GLY A 52 -20.80 5.20 22.37
C GLY A 52 -19.99 5.83 23.50
N ALA A 53 -18.65 5.71 23.47
CA ALA A 53 -17.76 6.27 24.48
C ALA A 53 -17.23 7.67 24.13
N ILE A 54 -16.95 7.92 22.84
CA ILE A 54 -16.36 9.19 22.38
C ILE A 54 -17.38 10.14 21.75
N GLY A 55 -18.57 9.65 21.41
CA GLY A 55 -19.60 10.40 20.67
C GLY A 55 -19.39 10.37 19.15
N GLU A 56 -20.50 10.45 18.41
CA GLU A 56 -20.51 10.36 16.94
C GLU A 56 -19.66 11.46 16.27
N ALA A 57 -19.79 12.71 16.74
CA ALA A 57 -19.03 13.82 16.19
C ALA A 57 -17.50 13.61 16.31
N SER A 58 -17.03 13.12 17.45
CA SER A 58 -15.60 12.85 17.67
C SER A 58 -15.12 11.64 16.85
N ALA A 59 -15.95 10.62 16.68
CA ALA A 59 -15.64 9.49 15.81
C ALA A 59 -15.48 9.92 14.34
N ASN A 60 -16.41 10.75 13.85
CA ASN A 60 -16.38 11.27 12.48
C ASN A 60 -15.17 12.18 12.24
N LEU A 61 -14.88 13.11 13.17
CA LEU A 61 -13.69 13.97 13.09
C LEU A 61 -12.39 13.16 13.08
N SER A 62 -12.34 12.07 13.86
CA SER A 62 -11.19 11.18 13.92
C SER A 62 -10.98 10.44 12.59
N TRP A 63 -12.07 9.96 11.97
CA TRP A 63 -12.04 9.34 10.65
C TRP A 63 -11.58 10.30 9.55
N GLU A 64 -12.14 11.51 9.52
CA GLU A 64 -11.74 12.55 8.57
C GLU A 64 -10.26 12.93 8.72
N SER A 65 -9.80 13.07 9.97
CA SER A 65 -8.39 13.33 10.27
C SER A 65 -7.50 12.18 9.78
N TYR A 66 -7.89 10.93 10.01
CA TYR A 66 -7.15 9.77 9.53
C TYR A 66 -7.00 9.78 8.00
N ILE A 67 -8.10 9.92 7.25
CA ILE A 67 -8.07 9.93 5.78
C ILE A 67 -7.26 11.10 5.25
N LYS A 68 -7.40 12.30 5.84
CA LYS A 68 -6.67 13.50 5.41
C LYS A 68 -5.17 13.39 5.64
N ASN A 69 -4.75 12.74 6.72
CA ASN A 69 -3.34 12.59 7.09
C ASN A 69 -2.75 11.25 6.65
N LYS A 70 -3.52 10.38 5.97
CA LYS A 70 -3.05 9.08 5.49
C LYS A 70 -1.87 9.28 4.54
N PRO A 71 -0.70 8.68 4.82
CA PRO A 71 0.42 8.76 3.91
C PRO A 71 0.07 8.16 2.55
N ASN A 72 0.55 8.79 1.48
CA ASN A 72 0.47 8.26 0.12
C ASN A 72 1.89 8.03 -0.42
N PRO A 73 2.64 7.05 0.15
CA PRO A 73 4.04 6.86 -0.17
C PRO A 73 4.24 6.30 -1.58
N PHE A 74 5.43 6.59 -2.11
CA PHE A 74 5.97 5.90 -3.25
C PHE A 74 6.95 4.85 -2.75
N ILE A 75 6.77 3.60 -3.18
CA ILE A 75 7.47 2.44 -2.66
C ILE A 75 8.09 1.60 -3.78
N PHE A 76 9.04 0.74 -3.40
CA PHE A 76 9.62 -0.28 -4.27
C PHE A 76 9.32 -1.65 -3.68
N CYS A 77 8.66 -2.52 -4.44
CA CYS A 77 8.19 -3.82 -3.97
C CYS A 77 9.18 -4.93 -4.33
N LEU A 78 9.48 -5.81 -3.37
CA LEU A 78 10.35 -6.96 -3.53
C LEU A 78 9.70 -8.21 -2.93
N SER A 79 9.90 -9.36 -3.59
CA SER A 79 9.44 -10.67 -3.13
C SER A 79 10.64 -11.56 -2.79
N SER A 80 10.52 -12.38 -1.75
CA SER A 80 11.45 -13.49 -1.51
C SER A 80 11.20 -14.68 -2.44
N ASP A 81 9.98 -14.79 -2.96
CA ASP A 81 9.55 -15.93 -3.76
C ASP A 81 9.69 -15.62 -5.26
N PRO A 82 10.39 -16.48 -6.02
CA PRO A 82 10.42 -16.42 -7.47
C PRO A 82 9.11 -16.93 -8.09
N ASP A 83 8.86 -16.52 -9.34
CA ASP A 83 7.81 -17.06 -10.22
C ASP A 83 6.38 -17.06 -9.64
N VAL A 84 6.04 -16.05 -8.84
CA VAL A 84 4.69 -15.87 -8.30
C VAL A 84 3.75 -15.32 -9.38
N LEU A 85 2.90 -16.18 -9.95
CA LEU A 85 2.00 -15.84 -11.06
C LEU A 85 1.13 -14.60 -10.78
N SER A 86 0.61 -14.45 -9.56
CA SER A 86 -0.25 -13.32 -9.20
C SER A 86 0.46 -11.96 -9.19
N GLN A 87 1.79 -11.95 -9.18
CA GLN A 87 2.62 -10.75 -9.24
C GLN A 87 2.91 -10.30 -10.69
N TRP A 88 2.72 -11.17 -11.66
CA TRP A 88 2.81 -10.84 -13.08
C TRP A 88 1.45 -10.31 -13.56
N ARG A 89 1.32 -8.98 -13.65
CA ARG A 89 0.14 -8.29 -14.17
C ARG A 89 0.54 -7.22 -15.17
#